data_AF-A0A538NK76-F1
#
_entry.id   AF-A0A538NK76-F1
#
_cell.length_a   1.000
_cell.length_b   1.000
_cell.length_c   1.000
_cell.angle_alpha   90.00
_cell.angle_beta   90.00
_cell.angle_gamma   90.00
#
_symmetry.space_group_name_H-M   'P 1'
#
loop_
_entity.id
_entity.type
_entity.pdbx_description
1 polymer ?
#
loop_
_entity_poly.entity_id
_entity_poly.type
_entity_poly.pdbx_seq_one_letter_code
_entity_poly.pdbx_strand_id
1 'polypeptide(L)'
;MNEIDVVRDISRRFDQTGINYMLTGSMAMNYYAQPRMTRDIDIVIAITHEDVERVGALFRPDYYVSEKNIRESLDQESIFNLIHQESVIKVDCIIRKESE
;
A
#
# COMPACT_ATOMS: atom_id res chain seq x y z
N MET A 1 3.81 16.02 2.54
CA MET A 1 3.82 15.17 1.33
C MET A 1 2.48 15.26 0.63
N ASN A 2 2.48 15.41 -0.70
CA ASN A 2 1.28 15.18 -1.51
C ASN A 2 1.16 13.70 -1.90
N GLU A 3 0.13 13.34 -2.66
CA GLU A 3 -0.15 11.96 -3.06
C GLU A 3 0.99 11.36 -3.92
N ILE A 4 1.61 12.14 -4.81
CA ILE A 4 2.73 11.70 -5.65
C ILE A 4 3.97 11.41 -4.79
N ASP A 5 4.22 12.24 -3.77
CA ASP A 5 5.32 12.02 -2.83
C ASP A 5 5.13 10.73 -2.05
N VAL A 6 3.90 10.44 -1.60
CA VAL A 6 3.55 9.20 -0.89
C VAL A 6 3.72 7.97 -1.80
N VAL A 7 3.26 8.05 -3.05
CA VAL A 7 3.47 6.96 -4.03
C VAL A 7 4.96 6.69 -4.22
N ARG A 8 5.77 7.74 -4.38
CA ARG A 8 7.23 7.62 -4.56
C ARG A 8 7.90 7.00 -3.34
N ASP A 9 7.51 7.40 -2.13
CA ASP A 9 8.09 6.88 -0.90
C ASP A 9 7.75 5.40 -0.70
N ILE A 10 6.48 5.03 -0.86
CA ILE A 10 6.02 3.64 -0.75
C ILE A 10 6.71 2.75 -1.79
N SER A 11 6.76 3.19 -3.04
CA SER A 11 7.43 2.45 -4.13
C SER A 11 8.89 2.18 -3.78
N ARG A 12 9.62 3.21 -3.33
CA ARG A 12 11.02 3.08 -2.91
C ARG A 12 11.20 2.10 -1.75
N ARG A 13 10.31 2.13 -0.75
CA ARG A 13 10.39 1.22 0.42
C ARG A 13 10.17 -0.24 0.03
N PHE A 14 9.20 -0.51 -0.85
CA PHE A 14 8.98 -1.85 -1.36
C PHE A 14 10.13 -2.34 -2.25
N ASP A 15 10.64 -1.50 -3.15
CA ASP A 15 11.80 -1.83 -3.99
C ASP A 15 13.02 -2.22 -3.14
N GLN A 16 13.30 -1.46 -2.07
CA GLN A 16 14.41 -1.72 -1.14
C GLN A 16 14.26 -3.02 -0.35
N THR A 17 13.03 -3.49 -0.17
CA THR A 17 12.73 -4.73 0.55
C THR A 17 12.49 -5.92 -0.37
N GLY A 18 12.40 -5.72 -1.69
CA GLY A 18 12.08 -6.78 -2.63
C GLY A 18 10.66 -7.33 -2.45
N ILE A 19 9.76 -6.56 -1.82
CA ILE A 19 8.35 -6.90 -1.74
C ILE A 19 7.74 -6.59 -3.10
N ASN A 20 7.10 -7.57 -3.73
CA ASN A 20 6.46 -7.38 -5.02
C ASN A 20 5.17 -6.59 -4.84
N TYR A 21 5.01 -5.52 -5.59
CA TYR A 21 3.81 -4.68 -5.58
C TYR A 21 3.47 -4.19 -6.99
N MET A 22 2.25 -3.71 -7.15
CA MET A 22 1.75 -3.05 -8.35
C MET A 22 0.90 -1.86 -7.94
N LEU A 23 1.24 -0.67 -8.42
CA LEU A 23 0.37 0.50 -8.30
C LEU A 23 -0.89 0.27 -9.15
N THR A 24 -2.06 0.47 -8.55
CA THR A 24 -3.37 0.32 -9.22
C THR A 24 -4.26 1.52 -8.92
N GLY A 25 -5.47 1.55 -9.48
CA GLY A 25 -6.44 2.62 -9.25
C GLY A 25 -6.23 3.88 -10.11
N SER A 26 -6.86 4.98 -9.68
CA SER A 26 -6.93 6.25 -10.44
C SER A 26 -5.56 6.89 -10.67
N MET A 27 -4.57 6.64 -9.80
CA MET A 27 -3.19 7.11 -9.95
C MET A 27 -2.46 6.45 -11.13
N ALA A 28 -2.72 5.17 -11.43
CA ALA A 28 -2.19 4.53 -12.64
C ALA A 28 -2.83 5.10 -13.93
N MET A 29 -4.09 5.53 -13.86
CA MET A 29 -4.82 6.13 -14.98
C MET A 29 -4.60 7.64 -15.17
N ASN A 30 -4.00 8.35 -14.21
CA ASN A 30 -3.66 9.78 -14.32
C ASN A 30 -2.64 10.09 -15.43
N TYR A 31 -2.03 9.08 -16.05
CA TYR A 31 -1.21 9.27 -17.25
C TYR A 31 -2.05 9.58 -18.52
N TYR A 32 -3.37 9.30 -18.54
CA TYR A 32 -4.19 9.37 -19.78
C TYR A 32 -5.60 10.00 -19.67
N ALA A 33 -6.14 10.36 -18.50
CA ALA A 33 -7.51 10.92 -18.42
C ALA A 33 -7.74 11.93 -17.28
N GLN A 34 -8.81 12.74 -17.41
CA GLN A 34 -9.14 13.83 -16.50
C GLN A 34 -9.33 13.38 -15.04
N PRO A 35 -8.87 14.18 -14.05
CA PRO A 35 -8.88 13.81 -12.64
C PRO A 35 -10.32 13.68 -12.12
N ARG A 36 -10.71 12.47 -11.70
CA ARG A 36 -11.81 12.31 -10.74
C ARG A 36 -11.20 12.31 -9.34
N MET A 37 -11.78 13.14 -8.49
CA MET A 37 -11.33 13.42 -7.13
C MET A 37 -11.70 12.25 -6.18
N THR A 38 -11.09 11.09 -6.37
CA THR A 38 -10.96 10.06 -5.32
C THR A 38 -9.45 9.87 -5.11
N ARG A 39 -8.97 10.46 -4.01
CA ARG A 39 -7.56 10.59 -3.61
C ARG A 39 -6.98 9.29 -3.06
N ASP A 40 -7.45 8.17 -3.59
CA ASP A 40 -7.16 6.86 -3.01
C ASP A 40 -5.98 6.26 -3.77
N ILE A 41 -4.86 6.08 -3.07
CA ILE A 41 -3.69 5.38 -3.60
C ILE A 41 -3.96 3.90 -3.37
N ASP A 42 -4.17 3.15 -4.44
CA ASP A 42 -4.39 1.71 -4.36
C ASP A 42 -3.12 0.97 -4.80
N ILE A 43 -2.73 -0.04 -4.03
CA ILE A 43 -1.60 -0.90 -4.38
C ILE A 43 -1.99 -2.36 -4.19
N VAL A 44 -1.64 -3.20 -5.16
CA VAL A 44 -1.66 -4.65 -4.96
C VAL A 44 -0.30 -5.04 -4.42
N ILE A 45 -0.25 -5.83 -3.35
CA ILE A 45 1.01 -6.31 -2.77
C ILE A 45 1.01 -7.83 -2.63
N ALA A 46 2.15 -8.44 -2.89
CA ALA A 46 2.37 -9.86 -2.70
C ALA A 46 3.30 -10.06 -1.50
N ILE A 47 2.70 -10.42 -0.37
CA ILE A 47 3.37 -10.65 0.91
C ILE A 47 2.78 -11.91 1.55
N THR A 48 3.54 -12.51 2.46
CA THR A 48 3.14 -13.69 3.24
C THR A 48 3.00 -13.34 4.72
N HIS A 49 2.56 -14.29 5.55
CA HIS A 49 2.54 -14.11 7.01
C HIS A 49 3.93 -13.80 7.60
N GLU A 50 5.00 -14.29 6.97
CA GLU A 50 6.39 -14.02 7.40
C GLU A 50 6.80 -12.56 7.16
N ASP A 51 6.17 -11.89 6.20
CA ASP A 51 6.46 -10.50 5.85
C ASP A 51 5.74 -9.48 6.74
N VAL A 52 4.79 -9.89 7.58
CA VAL A 52 3.93 -8.96 8.35
C VAL A 52 4.73 -8.01 9.22
N GLU A 53 5.64 -8.56 10.03
CA GLU A 53 6.47 -7.76 10.94
C GLU A 53 7.42 -6.86 10.14
N ARG A 54 7.93 -7.36 9.02
CA ARG A 54 8.79 -6.63 8.11
C ARG A 54 8.07 -5.43 7.49
N VAL A 55 6.83 -5.60 7.02
CA VAL A 55 5.99 -4.52 6.50
C VAL A 55 5.68 -3.52 7.61
N GLY A 56 5.32 -3.97 8.80
CA GLY A 56 5.09 -3.11 9.96
C GLY A 56 6.30 -2.24 10.28
N ALA A 57 7.50 -2.84 10.33
CA ALA A 57 8.75 -2.14 10.60
C ALA A 57 9.18 -1.21 9.45
N LEU A 58 8.90 -1.57 8.20
CA LEU A 58 9.25 -0.77 7.02
C LEU A 58 8.55 0.60 7.00
N PHE A 59 7.33 0.65 7.52
CA PHE A 59 6.45 1.81 7.42
C PHE A 59 6.38 2.66 8.70
N ARG A 60 6.65 2.08 9.87
CA ARG A 60 6.72 2.86 11.12
C ARG A 60 8.05 3.63 11.23
N PRO A 61 8.07 4.83 11.84
CA PRO A 61 6.92 5.52 12.45
C PRO A 61 6.14 6.41 11.46
N ASP A 62 6.61 6.58 10.24
CA ASP A 62 6.07 7.59 9.29
C ASP A 62 4.62 7.30 8.88
N TYR A 63 4.24 6.02 8.90
CA TYR A 63 2.89 5.55 8.61
C TYR A 63 2.30 4.81 9.80
N TYR A 64 1.00 5.02 10.02
CA TYR A 64 0.19 4.08 10.78
C TYR A 64 -0.01 2.81 9.97
N VAL A 65 0.26 1.67 10.62
CA VAL A 65 0.07 0.33 10.09
C VAL A 65 -0.22 -0.63 11.24
N SER A 66 -1.26 -1.44 11.09
CA SER A 66 -1.65 -2.47 12.06
C SER A 66 -1.23 -3.84 11.54
N GLU A 67 -0.23 -4.46 12.16
CA GLU A 67 0.17 -5.83 11.83
C GLU A 67 -0.96 -6.83 12.04
N LYS A 68 -1.86 -6.57 13.01
CA LYS A 68 -3.07 -7.37 13.20
C LYS A 68 -3.95 -7.29 11.95
N ASN A 69 -4.17 -6.08 11.41
CA ASN A 69 -4.98 -5.91 10.20
C ASN A 69 -4.29 -6.54 8.98
N ILE A 70 -2.96 -6.48 8.88
CA ILE A 70 -2.24 -7.16 7.79
C ILE A 70 -2.49 -8.67 7.86
N ARG A 71 -2.37 -9.29 9.05
CA ARG A 71 -2.64 -10.73 9.24
C ARG A 71 -4.09 -11.08 8.88
N GLU A 72 -5.05 -10.32 9.39
CA GLU A 72 -6.47 -10.53 9.06
C GLU A 72 -6.76 -10.37 7.56
N SER A 73 -6.11 -9.41 6.89
CA SER A 73 -6.26 -9.23 5.45
C SER A 73 -5.58 -10.30 4.61
N LEU A 74 -4.47 -10.88 5.09
CA LEU A 74 -3.88 -12.08 4.48
C LEU A 74 -4.85 -13.26 4.57
N ASP A 75 -5.40 -13.53 5.75
CA ASP A 75 -6.33 -14.64 5.99
C ASP A 75 -7.62 -14.53 5.15
N GLN A 76 -8.08 -13.31 4.92
CA GLN A 76 -9.35 -13.03 4.23
C GLN A 76 -9.17 -12.65 2.75
N GLU A 77 -7.93 -12.61 2.25
CA GLU A 77 -7.58 -12.05 0.94
C GLU A 77 -8.23 -10.68 0.68
N SER A 78 -8.17 -9.82 1.70
CA SER A 78 -8.85 -8.53 1.74
C SER A 78 -7.86 -7.35 1.67
N ILE A 79 -8.33 -6.16 2.06
CA ILE A 79 -7.58 -4.91 1.98
C ILE A 79 -7.21 -4.47 3.40
N PHE A 80 -5.98 -4.00 3.59
CA PHE A 80 -5.59 -3.21 4.76
C PHE A 80 -5.11 -1.83 4.32
N ASN A 81 -4.94 -0.91 5.27
CA ASN A 81 -4.56 0.47 4.97
C ASN A 81 -3.22 0.84 5.62
N LEU A 82 -2.42 1.62 4.88
CA LEU A 82 -1.36 2.46 5.44
C LEU A 82 -1.86 3.89 5.49
N ILE A 83 -1.51 4.64 6.53
CA ILE A 83 -1.87 6.06 6.64
C ILE A 83 -0.62 6.85 6.97
N HIS A 84 -0.18 7.72 6.05
CA HIS A 84 0.95 8.60 6.33
C HIS A 84 0.57 9.59 7.42
N GLN A 85 1.31 9.63 8.53
CA GLN A 85 0.85 10.31 9.75
C GLN A 85 0.76 11.83 9.59
N GLU A 86 1.73 12.45 8.90
CA GLU A 86 1.78 13.92 8.77
C GLU A 86 0.78 14.46 7.74
N SER A 87 0.65 13.79 6.59
CA SER A 87 -0.23 14.25 5.51
C SER A 87 -1.64 13.66 5.58
N VAL A 88 -1.86 12.67 6.44
CA VAL A 88 -3.14 11.94 6.60
C VAL A 88 -3.60 11.29 5.27
N ILE A 89 -2.66 10.98 4.39
CA ILE A 89 -2.93 10.31 3.11
C ILE A 89 -3.04 8.81 3.39
N LYS A 90 -4.18 8.23 2.99
CA LYS A 90 -4.46 6.80 3.06
C LYS A 90 -3.97 6.08 1.80
N VAL A 91 -3.40 4.90 1.98
CA VAL A 91 -3.03 3.96 0.92
C VAL A 91 -3.70 2.62 1.18
N ASP A 92 -4.44 2.14 0.20
CA ASP A 92 -5.17 0.88 0.25
C ASP A 92 -4.31 -0.24 -0.32
N CYS A 93 -3.95 -1.19 0.54
CA CYS A 93 -3.11 -2.33 0.23
C CYS A 93 -3.98 -3.56 0.01
N ILE A 94 -4.14 -3.94 -1.24
CA ILE A 94 -4.89 -5.11 -1.68
C ILE A 94 -3.95 -6.32 -1.64
N ILE A 95 -4.29 -7.36 -0.88
CA ILE A 95 -3.53 -8.61 -0.90
C ILE A 95 -3.67 -9.26 -2.29
N ARG A 96 -2.53 -9.54 -2.93
CA ARG A 96 -2.50 -10.29 -4.19
C ARG A 96 -3.08 -11.68 -3.94
N LYS A 97 -4.17 -12.00 -4.64
CA LYS A 97 -4.71 -13.36 -4.68
C LYS A 97 -3.76 -14.26 -5.45
N GLU A 98 -3.42 -15.42 -4.89
CA GLU A 98 -2.88 -16.51 -5.68
C GLU A 98 -4.03 -16.99 -6.58
N SER A 99 -3.92 -16.74 -7.88
CA SER A 99 -4.90 -17.27 -8.84
C SER A 99 -4.86 -18.80 -8.80
N GLU A 100 -6.02 -19.46 -8.85
CA GLU A 100 -6.12 -20.90 -9.18
C GLU A 100 -5.32 -21.24 -10.44
#